data_AF-A0A3N5Q1B5-F1
#
_entry.id   AF-A0A3N5Q1B5-F1
#
_cell.length_a   1.000
_cell.length_b   1.000
_cell.length_c   1.000
_cell.angle_alpha   90.00
_cell.angle_beta   90.00
_cell.angle_gamma   90.00
#
_symmetry.space_group_name_H-M   'P 1'
#
loop_
_entity.id
_entity.type
_entity.pdbx_description
1 polymer ?
#
loop_
_entity_poly.entity_id
_entity_poly.type
_entity_poly.pdbx_seq_one_letter_code
_entity_poly.pdbx_strand_id
1 'polypeptide(L)'
;MIARRNIGVNRMAIDIEKEDIVSLAEAAHKLPKINGRHPAICTLWRWCRKGLRGVRLEYIRIGRGIATSHQALNRFFNALAEMDQLLSDSPPLKRSWPPTTSKSRQHAIEDAERICKEAGI
;
A
#
# COMPACT_ATOMS: atom_id res chain seq x y z
N MET A 1 -42.34 10.84 -6.03
CA MET A 1 -41.44 11.63 -6.91
C MET A 1 -40.10 11.74 -6.21
N ILE A 2 -39.15 10.82 -6.46
CA ILE A 2 -37.86 10.80 -5.75
C ILE A 2 -36.94 11.79 -6.44
N ALA A 3 -36.65 12.89 -5.74
CA ALA A 3 -35.71 13.90 -6.19
C ALA A 3 -34.36 13.25 -6.52
N ARG A 4 -33.97 13.31 -7.80
CA ARG A 4 -32.62 12.97 -8.26
C ARG A 4 -31.69 14.01 -7.66
N ARG A 5 -31.10 13.72 -6.50
CA ARG A 5 -29.99 14.50 -5.96
C ARG A 5 -28.85 14.42 -6.97
N ASN A 6 -28.59 15.54 -7.61
CA ASN A 6 -27.45 15.74 -8.49
C ASN A 6 -26.20 15.62 -7.61
N ILE A 7 -25.61 14.42 -7.59
CA ILE A 7 -24.37 14.14 -6.86
C ILE A 7 -23.29 14.82 -7.69
N GLY A 8 -22.87 16.02 -7.27
CA GLY A 8 -21.71 16.69 -7.85
C GLY A 8 -20.59 15.67 -7.98
N VAL A 9 -20.14 15.47 -9.22
CA VAL A 9 -19.21 14.42 -9.63
C VAL A 9 -18.02 14.44 -8.67
N ASN A 10 -17.96 13.43 -7.79
CA ASN A 10 -16.78 13.22 -6.97
C ASN A 10 -15.63 12.98 -7.93
N ARG A 11 -14.64 13.90 -7.95
CA ARG A 11 -13.55 13.95 -8.95
C ARG A 11 -12.65 12.70 -8.97
N MET A 12 -12.92 11.75 -8.08
CA MET A 12 -12.19 10.50 -7.81
C MET A 12 -13.15 9.31 -7.65
N ALA A 13 -14.27 9.33 -8.36
CA ALA A 13 -15.15 8.18 -8.50
C ALA A 13 -14.91 7.53 -9.87
N ILE A 14 -14.87 6.20 -9.89
CA ILE A 14 -14.79 5.44 -11.14
C ILE A 14 -16.03 5.76 -11.98
N ASP A 15 -15.80 6.22 -13.21
CA ASP A 15 -16.84 6.42 -14.22
C ASP A 15 -17.04 5.11 -15.00
N ILE A 16 -18.19 4.46 -14.79
CA ILE A 16 -18.50 3.16 -15.39
C ILE A 16 -18.64 3.21 -16.92
N GLU A 17 -18.93 4.37 -17.50
CA GLU A 17 -19.11 4.52 -18.95
C GLU A 17 -17.78 4.76 -19.69
N LYS A 18 -16.75 5.23 -18.97
CA LYS A 18 -15.46 5.64 -19.57
C LYS A 18 -14.29 4.77 -19.15
N GLU A 19 -14.43 4.03 -18.05
CA GLU A 19 -13.34 3.24 -17.48
C GLU A 19 -13.55 1.74 -17.67
N ASP A 20 -12.44 1.01 -17.80
CA ASP A 20 -12.46 -0.43 -18.00
C ASP A 20 -12.61 -1.14 -16.65
N ILE A 21 -13.84 -1.46 -16.29
CA ILE A 21 -14.18 -2.12 -15.03
C ILE A 21 -13.68 -3.57 -15.04
N VAL A 22 -13.00 -3.94 -13.96
CA VAL A 22 -12.46 -5.28 -13.72
C VAL A 22 -12.74 -5.72 -12.29
N SER A 23 -13.03 -7.01 -12.11
CA SER A 23 -13.07 -7.59 -10.77
C SER A 23 -11.69 -7.54 -10.11
N LEU A 24 -11.63 -7.65 -8.77
CA LEU A 24 -10.34 -7.69 -8.07
C LEU A 24 -9.50 -8.93 -8.46
N ALA A 25 -10.14 -10.04 -8.84
CA ALA A 25 -9.44 -11.23 -9.29
C ALA A 25 -8.76 -11.00 -10.65
N GLU A 26 -9.49 -10.43 -11.60
CA GLU A 26 -8.94 -10.08 -12.92
C GLU A 26 -7.86 -9.00 -12.80
N ALA A 27 -8.10 -7.98 -11.97
CA ALA A 27 -7.11 -6.94 -11.69
C ALA A 27 -5.80 -7.55 -11.17
N ALA A 28 -5.86 -8.46 -10.20
CA ALA A 28 -4.68 -9.14 -9.67
C ALA A 28 -3.86 -9.86 -10.75
N HIS A 29 -4.53 -10.54 -11.69
CA HIS A 29 -3.87 -11.26 -12.78
C HIS A 29 -3.30 -10.34 -13.88
N LYS A 30 -3.94 -9.19 -14.12
CA LYS A 30 -3.47 -8.19 -15.09
C LYS A 30 -2.23 -7.43 -14.62
N LEU A 31 -2.03 -7.31 -13.31
CA LEU A 31 -0.86 -6.64 -12.75
C LEU A 31 0.44 -7.42 -13.03
N PRO A 32 1.58 -6.72 -13.20
CA PRO A 32 2.86 -7.40 -13.39
C PRO A 32 3.23 -8.26 -12.18
N LYS A 33 4.02 -9.31 -12.43
CA LYS A 33 4.58 -10.13 -11.36
C LYS A 33 5.71 -9.39 -10.67
N ILE A 34 5.61 -9.24 -9.36
CA ILE A 34 6.68 -8.68 -8.52
C ILE A 34 7.28 -9.84 -7.74
N ASN A 35 8.61 -10.01 -7.81
CA ASN A 35 9.31 -11.16 -7.21
C ASN A 35 8.72 -12.52 -7.66
N GLY A 36 8.37 -12.62 -8.95
CA GLY A 36 7.86 -13.85 -9.56
C GLY A 36 6.38 -14.16 -9.30
N ARG A 37 5.65 -13.32 -8.55
CA ARG A 37 4.23 -13.56 -8.23
C ARG A 37 3.36 -12.33 -8.49
N HIS A 38 2.11 -12.57 -8.88
CA HIS A 38 1.11 -11.51 -8.93
C HIS A 38 0.72 -11.08 -7.51
N PRO A 39 0.32 -9.82 -7.30
CA PRO A 39 -0.32 -9.40 -6.06
C PRO A 39 -1.54 -10.27 -5.75
N ALA A 40 -1.67 -10.72 -4.50
CA ALA A 40 -2.83 -11.49 -4.09
C ALA A 40 -4.10 -10.61 -4.07
N ILE A 41 -5.26 -11.22 -4.31
CA ILE A 41 -6.57 -10.53 -4.29
C ILE A 41 -6.80 -9.83 -2.95
N CYS A 42 -6.40 -10.46 -1.83
CA CYS A 42 -6.49 -9.88 -0.49
C CYS A 42 -5.70 -8.57 -0.36
N THR A 43 -4.60 -8.41 -1.10
CA THR A 43 -3.79 -7.19 -1.12
C THR A 43 -4.57 -6.05 -1.78
N LEU A 44 -5.20 -6.31 -2.94
CA LEU A 44 -6.03 -5.32 -3.62
C LEU A 44 -7.25 -4.94 -2.76
N TRP A 45 -7.91 -5.92 -2.14
CA TRP A 45 -9.01 -5.66 -1.21
C TRP A 45 -8.58 -4.76 -0.03
N ARG A 46 -7.37 -5.00 0.51
CA ARG A 46 -6.78 -4.14 1.54
C ARG A 46 -6.52 -2.73 1.02
N TRP A 47 -6.04 -2.56 -0.22
CA TRP A 47 -5.85 -1.23 -0.82
C TRP A 47 -7.17 -0.47 -0.98
N CYS A 48 -8.26 -1.16 -1.32
CA CYS A 48 -9.59 -0.53 -1.37
C CYS A 48 -10.08 -0.07 0.02
N ARG A 49 -9.91 -0.92 1.04
CA ARG A 49 -10.50 -0.70 2.38
C ARG A 49 -9.63 0.15 3.30
N LYS A 50 -8.33 -0.11 3.35
CA LYS A 50 -7.36 0.56 4.24
C LYS A 50 -6.40 1.47 3.47
N GLY A 51 -6.16 1.20 2.20
CA GLY A 51 -5.13 1.88 1.43
C GLY A 51 -3.72 1.39 1.75
N LEU A 52 -2.76 2.11 1.20
CA LEU A 52 -1.33 1.96 1.40
C LEU A 52 -0.71 3.35 1.47
N ARG A 53 0.05 3.65 2.52
CA ARG A 53 0.71 4.95 2.72
C ARG A 53 -0.25 6.16 2.57
N GLY A 54 -1.48 6.01 3.05
CA GLY A 54 -2.51 7.06 2.96
C GLY A 54 -3.29 7.11 1.64
N VAL A 55 -2.81 6.46 0.58
CA VAL A 55 -3.49 6.38 -0.71
C VAL A 55 -4.43 5.17 -0.74
N ARG A 56 -5.65 5.32 -1.28
CA ARG A 56 -6.65 4.25 -1.36
C ARG A 56 -6.98 3.92 -2.81
N LEU A 57 -7.13 2.64 -3.11
CA LEU A 57 -7.57 2.20 -4.43
C LEU A 57 -9.07 2.43 -4.57
N GLU A 58 -9.47 3.14 -5.62
CA GLU A 58 -10.88 3.38 -5.93
C GLU A 58 -11.57 2.07 -6.33
N TYR A 59 -12.81 1.90 -5.90
CA TYR A 59 -13.60 0.72 -6.20
C TYR A 59 -15.08 1.07 -6.27
N ILE A 60 -15.82 0.25 -7.01
CA ILE A 60 -17.27 0.26 -7.05
C ILE A 60 -17.81 -1.05 -6.49
N ARG A 61 -19.04 -1.01 -5.99
CA ARG A 61 -19.72 -2.19 -5.47
C ARG A 61 -20.73 -2.68 -6.49
N ILE A 62 -20.60 -3.94 -6.89
CA ILE A 62 -21.47 -4.60 -7.86
C ILE A 62 -22.12 -5.80 -7.15
N GLY A 63 -23.36 -5.60 -6.69
CA GLY A 63 -24.08 -6.58 -5.88
C GLY A 63 -23.34 -6.95 -4.59
N ARG A 64 -22.91 -8.21 -4.50
CA ARG A 64 -22.14 -8.75 -3.35
C ARG A 64 -20.62 -8.57 -3.49
N GLY A 65 -20.13 -8.25 -4.69
CA GLY A 65 -18.71 -8.09 -4.99
C GLY A 65 -18.27 -6.62 -5.07
N ILE A 66 -16.97 -6.43 -5.19
CA ILE A 66 -16.38 -5.13 -5.55
C ILE A 66 -15.52 -5.28 -6.80
N ALA A 67 -15.49 -4.22 -7.58
CA ALA A 67 -14.70 -4.09 -8.79
C ALA A 67 -13.91 -2.79 -8.75
N THR A 68 -12.82 -2.73 -9.49
CA THR A 68 -12.02 -1.54 -9.72
C THR A 68 -11.95 -1.28 -11.23
N SER A 69 -11.16 -0.31 -11.66
CA SER A 69 -10.89 -0.08 -13.07
C SER A 69 -9.39 -0.05 -13.34
N HIS A 70 -9.01 -0.22 -14.60
CA HIS A 70 -7.61 -0.10 -14.99
C HIS A 70 -7.07 1.34 -14.73
N GLN A 71 -7.92 2.33 -14.98
CA GLN A 71 -7.65 3.75 -14.77
C GLN A 71 -7.46 4.06 -13.28
N ALA A 72 -8.29 3.49 -12.40
CA ALA A 72 -8.15 3.61 -10.95
C ALA A 72 -6.85 2.99 -10.44
N LEU A 73 -6.44 1.83 -10.98
CA LEU A 73 -5.14 1.22 -10.65
C LEU A 73 -3.99 2.15 -11.04
N ASN A 74 -4.03 2.73 -12.24
CA ASN A 74 -3.01 3.68 -12.69
C ASN A 74 -2.93 4.91 -11.76
N ARG A 75 -4.07 5.54 -11.43
CA ARG A 75 -4.14 6.66 -10.47
C ARG A 75 -3.55 6.27 -9.12
N PHE A 76 -3.90 5.08 -8.61
CA PHE A 76 -3.42 4.57 -7.33
C PHE A 76 -1.90 4.41 -7.31
N PHE A 77 -1.31 3.80 -8.33
CA PHE A 77 0.14 3.58 -8.35
C PHE A 77 0.93 4.87 -8.57
N ASN A 78 0.43 5.80 -9.39
CA ASN A 78 1.08 7.10 -9.57
C ASN A 78 1.07 7.90 -8.26
N ALA A 79 -0.05 7.94 -7.55
CA ALA A 79 -0.13 8.58 -6.25
C ALA A 79 0.80 7.92 -5.21
N LEU A 80 1.00 6.59 -5.26
CA LEU A 80 1.98 5.92 -4.41
C LEU A 80 3.43 6.31 -4.77
N ALA A 81 3.75 6.40 -6.05
CA ALA A 81 5.08 6.81 -6.50
C ALA A 81 5.39 8.26 -6.08
N GLU A 82 4.40 9.16 -6.16
CA GLU A 82 4.52 10.52 -5.62
C GLU A 82 4.76 10.52 -4.11
N MET A 83 4.04 9.69 -3.34
CA MET A 83 4.29 9.54 -1.91
C MET A 83 5.69 9.02 -1.60
N ASP A 84 6.22 8.10 -2.40
CA ASP A 84 7.57 7.58 -2.22
C ASP A 84 8.63 8.67 -2.42
N GLN A 85 8.43 9.56 -3.39
CA GLN A 85 9.31 10.72 -3.61
C GLN A 85 9.27 11.71 -2.43
N LEU A 86 8.07 12.05 -1.94
CA LEU A 86 7.92 12.94 -0.79
C LEU A 86 8.58 12.38 0.48
N LEU A 87 8.51 11.05 0.65
CA LEU A 87 9.15 10.37 1.78
C LEU A 87 10.67 10.26 1.62
N SER A 88 11.20 10.17 0.39
CA SER A 88 12.66 10.15 0.16
C SER A 88 13.32 11.51 0.36
N ASP A 89 12.61 12.59 0.03
CA ASP A 89 13.10 13.97 0.20
C ASP A 89 13.06 14.42 1.66
N SER A 90 12.28 13.72 2.48
CA SER A 90 12.22 13.94 3.92
C SER A 90 13.43 13.27 4.62
N PRO A 91 14.14 13.97 5.55
CA PRO A 91 15.21 13.35 6.30
C PRO A 91 14.71 12.10 7.03
N PRO A 92 15.50 11.01 7.07
CA PRO A 92 15.03 9.75 7.65
C PRO A 92 14.65 9.98 9.11
N LEU A 93 13.39 9.67 9.44
CA LEU A 93 12.93 9.65 10.82
C LEU A 93 13.85 8.70 11.60
N LYS A 94 14.57 9.22 12.60
CA LYS A 94 15.31 8.39 13.55
C LYS A 94 14.31 7.39 14.14
N ARG A 95 14.46 6.12 13.79
CA ARG A 95 13.67 5.05 14.42
C ARG A 95 13.97 5.12 15.91
N SER A 96 12.93 5.28 16.73
CA SER A 96 13.06 5.29 18.19
C SER A 96 13.45 3.94 18.76
N TRP A 97 13.34 2.87 17.97
CA TRP A 97 13.65 1.50 18.37
C TRP A 97 14.76 0.91 17.50
N PRO A 98 15.77 0.25 18.10
CA PRO A 98 16.82 -0.40 17.34
C PRO A 98 16.25 -1.52 16.45
N PRO A 99 16.84 -1.77 15.27
CA PRO A 99 16.41 -2.85 14.39
C PRO A 99 16.50 -4.20 15.11
N THR A 100 15.42 -4.97 15.12
CA THR A 100 15.40 -6.32 15.71
C THR A 100 16.01 -7.37 14.76
N THR A 101 17.03 -7.01 14.00
CA THR A 101 17.69 -7.95 13.08
C THR A 101 18.65 -8.85 13.86
N SER A 102 18.79 -10.11 13.43
CA SER A 102 19.72 -11.07 14.06
C SER A 102 21.13 -10.52 14.15
N LYS A 103 21.59 -9.83 13.11
CA LYS A 103 22.91 -9.19 13.05
C LYS A 103 23.06 -8.05 14.08
N SER A 104 22.02 -7.24 14.29
CA SER A 104 22.07 -6.18 15.31
C SER A 104 22.06 -6.75 16.73
N ARG A 105 21.37 -7.88 16.96
CA ARG A 105 21.43 -8.60 18.24
C ARG A 105 22.81 -9.18 18.49
N GLN A 106 23.45 -9.73 17.45
CA GLN A 106 24.78 -10.31 17.56
C GLN A 106 25.83 -9.26 17.94
N HIS A 107 25.85 -8.11 17.26
CA HIS A 107 26.71 -7.00 17.66
C HIS A 107 26.43 -6.50 19.09
N ALA A 108 25.16 -6.44 19.51
CA ALA A 108 24.81 -6.05 20.87
C ALA A 108 25.28 -7.08 21.92
N ILE A 109 25.26 -8.37 21.58
CA ILE A 109 25.83 -9.43 22.42
C ILE A 109 27.35 -9.29 22.49
N GLU A 110 28.02 -9.13 21.33
CA GLU A 110 29.47 -8.94 21.27
C GLU A 110 29.94 -7.70 22.03
N ASP A 111 29.20 -6.58 21.93
CA ASP A 111 29.46 -5.37 22.70
C ASP A 111 29.22 -5.58 24.20
N ALA A 112 28.18 -6.31 24.59
CA ALA A 112 27.93 -6.65 25.98
C ALA A 112 29.03 -7.56 26.56
N GLU A 113 29.46 -8.57 25.79
CA GLU A 113 30.57 -9.46 26.15
C GLU A 113 31.88 -8.68 26.32
N ARG A 114 32.14 -7.72 25.43
CA ARG A 114 33.30 -6.83 25.52
C ARG A 114 33.24 -5.97 26.78
N ILE A 115 32.09 -5.39 27.10
CA ILE A 115 31.90 -4.57 28.30
C ILE A 115 32.08 -5.40 29.57
N CYS A 116 31.50 -6.60 29.65
CA CYS A 116 31.68 -7.49 30.80
C CYS A 116 33.17 -7.88 30.97
N LYS A 117 33.83 -8.20 29.86
CA LYS A 117 35.27 -8.53 29.85
C LYS A 117 36.15 -7.35 30.29
N GLU A 118 35.86 -6.14 29.83
CA GLU A 118 36.55 -4.91 30.25
C GLU A 118 36.29 -4.61 31.74
N ALA A 119 35.09 -4.90 32.25
CA ALA A 119 34.72 -4.74 33.65
C ALA A 119 35.26 -5.86 34.57
N GLY A 120 35.78 -6.95 34.01
CA GLY A 120 36.34 -8.08 34.75
C GLY A 120 35.29 -8.94 35.46
N ILE A 121 34.07 -9.01 34.92
CA ILE A 121 32.94 -9.81 35.43
C ILE A 121 32.56 -10.88 34.40
#